data_AF-A0A9X9A0P1-F1
#
_entry.id   AF-A0A9X9A0P1-F1
#
_cell.length_a   1.000
_cell.length_b   1.000
_cell.length_c   1.000
_cell.angle_alpha   90.00
_cell.angle_beta   90.00
_cell.angle_gamma   90.00
#
_symmetry.space_group_name_H-M   'P 1'
#
loop_
_entity.id
_entity.type
_entity.pdbx_description
1 polymer ?
#
loop_
_entity_poly.entity_id
_entity_poly.type
_entity_poly.pdbx_seq_one_letter_code
_entity_poly.pdbx_strand_id
1 'polypeptide(L)' 'YNNPFTSGVDMSTELMLRIGKECENVTHIKESSGDIRKARDLVRQSEGAFQVFCGSEDLVMESYLVGASGWVSVAG' A
#
# COMPACT_ATOMS: atom_id res chain seq x y z
N TYR A 1 -5.68 -1.41 4.67
CA TYR A 1 -5.25 -2.70 4.08
C TYR A 1 -6.05 -2.91 2.81
N ASN A 2 -5.41 -2.82 1.64
CA ASN A 2 -6.03 -3.06 0.33
C ASN A 2 -5.76 -4.49 -0.14
N ASN A 3 -6.79 -5.33 -0.22
CA ASN A 3 -6.67 -6.71 -0.72
C ASN A 3 -7.93 -7.13 -1.51
N PRO A 4 -8.01 -6.75 -2.80
CA PRO A 4 -9.16 -7.04 -3.64
C PRO A 4 -9.39 -8.54 -3.86
N PHE A 5 -8.35 -9.38 -3.76
CA PHE A 5 -8.48 -10.83 -3.91
C PHE A 5 -9.40 -11.44 -2.84
N THR A 6 -9.35 -10.92 -1.61
CA THR A 6 -10.20 -11.38 -0.50
C THR A 6 -11.44 -10.54 -0.26
N SER A 7 -11.37 -9.22 -0.50
CA SER A 7 -12.49 -8.31 -0.21
C SER A 7 -13.49 -8.19 -1.36
N GLY A 8 -13.09 -8.54 -2.59
CA GLY A 8 -13.85 -8.23 -3.81
C GLY A 8 -13.89 -6.73 -4.16
N VAL A 9 -13.18 -5.89 -3.41
CA VAL A 9 -13.16 -4.42 -3.58
C VAL A 9 -11.73 -3.92 -3.60
N ASP A 10 -11.35 -3.27 -4.69
CA ASP A 10 -10.08 -2.58 -4.83
C ASP A 10 -10.23 -1.10 -4.45
N MET A 11 -9.55 -0.67 -3.39
CA MET A 11 -9.54 0.75 -3.02
C MET A 11 -8.75 1.55 -4.06
N SER A 12 -9.30 2.67 -4.51
CA SER A 12 -8.60 3.56 -5.43
C SER A 12 -7.42 4.25 -4.74
N THR A 13 -6.38 4.57 -5.51
CA THR A 13 -5.23 5.34 -5.01
C THR A 13 -5.69 6.69 -4.45
N GLU A 14 -6.62 7.37 -5.13
CA GLU A 14 -7.18 8.65 -4.69
C GLU A 14 -7.85 8.54 -3.32
N LEU A 15 -8.68 7.51 -3.10
CA LEU A 15 -9.34 7.29 -1.82
C LEU A 15 -8.32 7.07 -0.70
N MET A 16 -7.33 6.22 -0.95
CA MET A 16 -6.28 5.91 0.03
C MET A 16 -5.44 7.14 0.37
N LEU A 17 -5.09 7.97 -0.62
CA LEU A 17 -4.40 9.24 -0.41
C LEU A 17 -5.24 10.22 0.42
N ARG A 18 -6.54 10.34 0.10
CA ARG A 18 -7.45 11.20 0.85
C ARG A 18 -7.55 10.76 2.31
N ILE A 19 -7.74 9.47 2.57
CA ILE A 19 -7.78 8.93 3.94
C ILE A 19 -6.48 9.23 4.68
N GLY A 20 -5.33 9.00 4.05
CA GLY A 20 -4.03 9.28 4.67
C GLY A 20 -3.80 10.75 5.01
N LYS A 21 -4.34 11.68 4.20
CA LYS A 21 -4.22 13.13 4.42
C LYS A 21 -5.24 13.68 5.43
N GLU A 22 -6.44 13.11 5.47
CA GLU A 22 -7.54 13.62 6.31
C GLU A 22 -7.66 12.91 7.68
N CYS A 23 -7.12 11.71 7.82
CA CYS A 23 -7.20 10.91 9.04
C CYS A 23 -5.81 10.69 9.65
N GLU A 24 -5.41 11.54 10.59
CA GLU A 24 -4.08 11.50 11.23
C GLU A 24 -3.73 10.16 11.87
N ASN A 25 -4.74 9.40 12.31
CA ASN A 25 -4.55 8.08 12.91
C ASN A 25 -4.27 6.97 11.87
N VAL A 26 -4.49 7.22 10.58
CA VAL A 26 -4.19 6.27 9.49
C VAL A 26 -2.77 6.52 8.99
N THR A 27 -1.82 5.89 9.66
CA THR A 27 -0.38 6.10 9.40
C THR A 27 0.24 5.10 8.43
N HIS A 28 -0.50 4.06 8.02
CA HIS A 28 0.03 2.94 7.25
C HIS A 28 -0.97 2.37 6.24
N ILE A 29 -0.45 1.92 5.08
CA ILE A 29 -1.20 1.15 4.09
C ILE A 29 -0.45 -0.14 3.77
N LYS A 30 -1.09 -1.28 4.02
CA LYS A 30 -0.71 -2.56 3.41
C LYS A 30 -1.36 -2.66 2.04
N GLU A 31 -0.56 -2.71 0.98
CA GLU A 31 -0.99 -2.85 -0.43
C GLU A 31 -0.83 -4.32 -0.86
N SER A 32 -1.92 -4.96 -1.29
CA SER A 32 -1.96 -6.37 -1.69
C SER A 32 -2.85 -6.58 -2.92
N SER A 33 -2.93 -5.57 -3.79
CA SER A 33 -3.64 -5.68 -5.07
C SER A 33 -2.86 -6.44 -6.14
N GLY A 34 -1.54 -6.57 -5.97
CA GLY A 34 -0.66 -7.08 -7.01
C GLY A 34 -0.29 -6.05 -8.09
N ASP A 35 -0.71 -4.79 -7.94
CA ASP A 35 -0.31 -3.71 -8.86
C ASP A 35 0.82 -2.86 -8.29
N ILE A 36 2.05 -3.11 -8.77
CA ILE A 36 3.22 -2.34 -8.36
C ILE A 36 3.11 -0.83 -8.65
N ARG A 37 2.34 -0.44 -9.66
CA ARG A 37 2.13 0.98 -9.99
C ARG A 37 1.35 1.67 -8.88
N LYS A 38 0.42 0.96 -8.23
CA LYS A 38 -0.35 1.47 -7.10
C LYS A 38 0.55 1.71 -5.89
N ALA A 39 1.41 0.75 -5.54
CA ALA A 39 2.39 0.94 -4.47
C ALA A 39 3.31 2.15 -4.74
N ARG A 40 3.86 2.25 -5.96
CA ARG A 40 4.67 3.40 -6.40
C ARG A 40 3.94 4.72 -6.27
N ASP A 41 2.69 4.77 -6.74
CA ASP A 41 1.91 6.01 -6.77
C ASP A 41 1.51 6.45 -5.35
N LEU A 42 1.17 5.50 -4.47
CA LEU A 42 0.92 5.76 -3.05
C LEU A 42 2.15 6.34 -2.36
N VAL A 43 3.33 5.73 -2.55
CA VAL A 43 4.58 6.24 -1.97
C VAL A 43 4.87 7.66 -2.46
N ARG A 44 4.77 7.89 -3.77
CA ARG A 44 5.12 9.19 -4.38
C ARG A 44 4.14 10.32 -4.05
N GLN A 45 2.84 10.02 -4.02
CA GLN A 45 1.79 11.04 -3.90
C GLN A 45 1.31 11.26 -2.45
N SER A 46 1.65 10.34 -1.54
CA SER A 46 1.31 10.51 -0.12
C SER A 46 2.06 11.67 0.52
N GLU A 47 3.20 12.08 -0.04
CA GLU A 47 4.06 13.14 0.52
C GLU A 47 4.43 12.87 1.99
N GLY A 48 4.55 11.60 2.37
CA GLY A 48 4.87 11.17 3.73
C GLY A 48 3.68 11.09 4.69
N ALA A 49 2.44 11.26 4.22
CA ALA A 49 1.23 11.14 5.04
C ALA A 49 1.07 9.75 5.69
N PHE A 50 1.59 8.70 5.06
CA PHE A 50 1.60 7.34 5.59
C PHE A 50 2.74 6.52 5.00
N GLN A 51 3.06 5.41 5.66
CA GLN A 51 4.00 4.41 5.14
C GLN A 51 3.27 3.34 4.32
N VAL A 52 3.89 2.91 3.22
CA VAL A 52 3.37 1.82 2.37
C VAL A 52 4.13 0.54 2.69
N PHE A 53 3.38 -0.54 2.96
CA PHE A 53 3.89 -1.88 3.17
C PHE A 53 3.40 -2.81 2.06
N CYS A 54 4.31 -3.62 1.54
CA CYS A 54 3.97 -4.70 0.62
C CYS A 54 3.16 -5.79 1.34
N GLY A 55 2.19 -6.38 0.67
CA GLY A 55 1.51 -7.58 1.14
C GLY A 55 1.34 -8.66 0.07
N SER A 56 2.14 -8.59 -1.00
CA SER A 56 2.21 -9.55 -2.11
C SER A 56 3.60 -10.18 -2.08
N GLU A 57 3.65 -11.50 -1.88
CA GLU A 57 4.88 -12.29 -1.72
C GLU A 57 5.83 -12.18 -2.92
N ASP A 58 5.24 -12.08 -4.10
CA ASP A 58 5.88 -12.00 -5.41
C ASP A 58 6.36 -10.59 -5.80
N LEU A 59 5.98 -9.55 -5.04
CA LEU A 59 6.31 -8.16 -5.34
C LEU A 59 7.13 -7.47 -4.24
N VAL A 60 7.71 -8.23 -3.31
CA VAL A 60 8.45 -7.68 -2.17
C VAL A 60 9.61 -6.80 -2.63
N MET A 61 10.44 -7.32 -3.55
CA MET A 61 11.63 -6.61 -4.05
C MET A 61 11.25 -5.35 -4.83
N GLU A 62 10.27 -5.46 -5.73
CA GLU A 62 9.75 -4.36 -6.53
C GLU A 62 9.15 -3.28 -5.64
N SER A 63 8.42 -3.69 -4.59
CA SER A 63 7.81 -2.76 -3.62
C SER A 63 8.88 -1.96 -2.90
N TYR A 64 9.98 -2.59 -2.47
CA TYR A 64 11.12 -1.87 -1.90
C TYR A 64 11.75 -0.90 -2.91
N LEU A 65 11.92 -1.30 -4.18
CA LEU A 65 12.49 -0.43 -5.22
C LEU A 65 11.65 0.82 -5.48
N VAL A 66 10.33 0.77 -5.27
CA VAL A 66 9.43 1.92 -5.42
C VAL A 66 9.18 2.68 -4.10
N GLY A 67 9.88 2.31 -3.02
CA GLY A 67 9.91 3.03 -1.75
C GLY A 67 8.92 2.56 -0.69
N ALA A 68 8.43 1.32 -0.78
CA ALA A 68 7.73 0.70 0.35
C ALA A 68 8.65 0.59 1.58
N SER A 69 8.10 0.84 2.77
CA SER A 69 8.83 0.82 4.03
C SER A 69 9.08 -0.59 4.57
N GLY A 70 8.34 -1.59 4.07
CA GLY A 70 8.42 -2.95 4.56
C GLY A 70 7.48 -3.89 3.85
N TRP A 71 7.40 -5.11 4.38
CA TRP A 71 6.56 -6.18 3.89
C TRP A 71 5.86 -6.87 5.06
N VAL A 72 4.55 -7.08 4.94
CA VAL A 72 3.73 -7.80 5.92
C VAL A 72 3.47 -9.21 5.38
N SER A 73 4.42 -10.10 5.69
CA SER A 73 4.41 -11.52 5.33
C SER A 73 3.35 -12.33 6.10
N VAL A 74 2.91 -13.44 5.51
CA VAL A 74 2.29 -14.52 6.27
C VAL A 74 3.41 -15.35 6.89
N ALA A 75 3.57 -15.29 8.22
CA ALA A 75 4.44 -16.21 8.91
C ALA A 75 3.83 -17.62 8.85
N GLY A 76 4.55 -18.55 8.22
CA GLY A 76 4.34 -19.98 8.37
C GLY A 76 4.96 -20.50 9.66
#